data_AF-A0A2V6CDB9-F1
#
_entry.id   AF-A0A2V6CDB9-F1
#
_cell.length_a   1.000
_cell.length_b   1.000
_cell.length_c   1.000
_cell.angle_alpha   90.00
_cell.angle_beta   90.00
_cell.angle_gamma   90.00
#
_symmetry.space_group_name_H-M   'P 1'
#
loop_
_entity.id
_entity.type
_entity.pdbx_description
1 polymer ?
#
loop_
_entity_poly.entity_id
_entity_poly.type
_entity_poly.pdbx_seq_one_letter_code
_entity_poly.pdbx_strand_id
1 'polypeptide(L)'
;MNTEEQIHSFRQTYAALRAEIGKVIVGNDEIVEGTLISVFAGGHVLLEGVPGLGKTLLVRTLSEVLDLSFNRIQFTPDLMPADILGTNLVVENPDGRREFQFQRGPIFAHLVLADEINRATPKTQSALLEAMQEKQVTAAGEIRKLAEPFFVLATQNPIDQEGTYPLPEAQLDRFFFKLLVDYPSAAELTEVLNRTTESAKVQVNKVIGGAGLMELQKLVREVPVATHVKDYAVRMVLATHPKTETAAPIANQYLRFGSSPRGGQTLILAGKVRALTQGRFNVSFDDLQTAAAAALRHRLILNFEAEAEGITTDHIITQILQDVPRDAAAVAA
;
A
#
# COMPACT_ATOMS: atom_id res chain seq x y z
N MET A 1 -29.67 0.41 5.68
CA MET A 1 -29.01 -0.32 6.78
C MET A 1 -28.71 0.66 7.87
N ASN A 2 -28.97 0.30 9.13
CA ASN A 2 -28.51 1.07 10.28
C ASN A 2 -26.97 1.01 10.34
N THR A 3 -26.30 2.00 10.94
CA THR A 3 -24.83 2.05 11.02
C THR A 3 -24.26 0.79 11.66
N GLU A 4 -24.93 0.21 12.66
CA GLU A 4 -24.51 -1.04 13.30
C GLU A 4 -24.48 -2.23 12.33
N GLU A 5 -25.48 -2.34 11.45
CA GLU A 5 -25.55 -3.40 10.44
C GLU A 5 -24.44 -3.25 9.39
N GLN A 6 -24.11 -2.02 9.01
CA GLN A 6 -23.02 -1.74 8.06
C GLN A 6 -21.66 -2.13 8.64
N ILE A 7 -21.40 -1.80 9.91
CA ILE A 7 -20.14 -2.17 10.59
C ILE A 7 -20.06 -3.68 10.78
N HIS A 8 -21.16 -4.33 11.19
CA HIS A 8 -21.20 -5.78 11.31
C HIS A 8 -20.93 -6.46 9.96
N SER A 9 -21.55 -5.98 8.88
CA SER A 9 -21.29 -6.46 7.52
C SER A 9 -19.83 -6.24 7.11
N PHE A 10 -19.24 -5.08 7.40
CA PHE A 10 -17.83 -4.81 7.12
C PHE A 10 -16.92 -5.83 7.81
N ARG A 11 -17.14 -6.04 9.12
CA ARG A 11 -16.35 -6.97 9.92
C ARG A 11 -16.47 -8.41 9.42
N GLN A 12 -17.67 -8.85 9.07
CA GLN A 12 -17.89 -10.18 8.50
C GLN A 12 -17.17 -10.35 7.16
N THR A 13 -17.32 -9.38 6.25
CA THR A 13 -16.62 -9.41 4.95
C THR A 13 -15.10 -9.42 5.15
N TYR A 14 -14.57 -8.55 6.02
CA TYR A 14 -13.13 -8.51 6.30
C TYR A 14 -12.61 -9.84 6.85
N ALA A 15 -13.32 -10.43 7.82
CA ALA A 15 -12.96 -11.72 8.40
C ALA A 15 -13.02 -12.85 7.36
N ALA A 16 -14.03 -12.85 6.49
CA ALA A 16 -14.15 -13.82 5.40
C ALA A 16 -13.00 -13.67 4.39
N LEU A 17 -12.64 -12.45 3.99
CA LEU A 17 -11.49 -12.17 3.13
C LEU A 17 -10.19 -12.69 3.74
N ARG A 18 -9.94 -12.37 5.01
CA ARG A 18 -8.73 -12.83 5.72
C ARG A 18 -8.69 -14.35 5.78
N ALA A 19 -9.81 -15.00 6.07
CA ALA A 19 -9.89 -16.46 6.14
C ALA A 19 -9.63 -17.12 4.78
N GLU A 20 -10.21 -16.62 3.68
CA GLU A 20 -9.96 -17.13 2.32
C GLU A 20 -8.50 -16.93 1.90
N ILE A 21 -7.91 -15.76 2.18
CA ILE A 21 -6.50 -15.49 1.87
C ILE A 21 -5.57 -16.41 2.67
N GLY A 22 -5.86 -16.65 3.96
CA GLY A 22 -5.07 -17.53 4.84
C GLY A 22 -5.08 -19.01 4.44
N LYS A 23 -6.02 -19.43 3.58
CA LYS A 23 -5.97 -20.78 2.97
C LYS A 23 -4.80 -20.94 2.01
N VAL A 24 -4.34 -19.84 1.41
CA VAL A 24 -3.27 -19.87 0.40
C VAL A 24 -1.97 -19.29 0.96
N ILE A 25 -2.06 -18.17 1.67
CA ILE A 25 -0.91 -17.47 2.23
C ILE A 25 -0.62 -18.01 3.62
N VAL A 26 0.61 -18.49 3.80
CA VAL A 26 1.12 -19.08 5.03
C VAL A 26 2.18 -18.16 5.60
N GLY A 27 2.06 -17.87 6.90
CA GLY A 27 2.82 -16.79 7.52
C GLY A 27 2.45 -15.44 6.92
N ASN A 28 3.08 -14.37 7.39
CA ASN A 28 2.83 -13.00 6.90
C ASN A 28 1.43 -12.43 7.23
N ASP A 29 0.86 -12.79 8.38
CA ASP A 29 -0.40 -12.22 8.87
C ASP A 29 -0.42 -10.68 8.81
N GLU A 30 0.68 -10.04 9.22
CA GLU A 30 0.82 -8.58 9.19
C GLU A 30 0.81 -8.01 7.76
N ILE A 31 1.35 -8.75 6.79
CA ILE A 31 1.36 -8.34 5.37
C ILE A 31 -0.03 -8.46 4.78
N VAL A 32 -0.74 -9.55 5.08
CA VAL A 32 -2.14 -9.73 4.67
C VAL A 32 -3.01 -8.65 5.29
N GLU A 33 -2.87 -8.40 6.60
CA GLU A 33 -3.61 -7.38 7.32
C GLU A 33 -3.34 -5.98 6.76
N GLY A 34 -2.06 -5.60 6.59
CA GLY A 34 -1.67 -4.31 6.04
C GLY A 34 -2.13 -4.11 4.59
N THR A 35 -2.11 -5.18 3.78
CA THR A 35 -2.60 -5.16 2.40
C THR A 35 -4.11 -4.95 2.36
N LEU A 36 -4.87 -5.71 3.15
CA LEU A 36 -6.32 -5.55 3.25
C LEU A 36 -6.70 -4.16 3.77
N ILE A 37 -6.01 -3.66 4.81
CA ILE A 37 -6.21 -2.29 5.31
C ILE A 37 -6.03 -1.27 4.17
N SER A 38 -4.96 -1.41 3.39
CA SER A 38 -4.69 -0.50 2.26
C SER A 38 -5.78 -0.59 1.19
N VAL A 39 -6.26 -1.79 0.85
CA VAL A 39 -7.36 -2.00 -0.11
C VAL A 39 -8.64 -1.32 0.37
N PHE A 40 -9.03 -1.49 1.64
CA PHE A 40 -10.21 -0.83 2.21
C PHE A 40 -10.05 0.67 2.41
N ALA A 41 -8.81 1.17 2.57
CA ALA A 41 -8.51 2.59 2.58
C ALA A 41 -8.44 3.20 1.16
N GLY A 42 -8.39 2.36 0.11
CA GLY A 42 -8.20 2.79 -1.28
C GLY A 42 -6.80 3.31 -1.57
N GLY A 43 -5.79 2.78 -0.87
CA GLY A 43 -4.38 3.16 -0.98
C GLY A 43 -3.51 2.05 -1.56
N HIS A 44 -2.35 2.41 -2.11
CA HIS A 44 -1.40 1.49 -2.74
C HIS A 44 -0.33 1.00 -1.74
N VAL A 45 0.22 -0.19 -1.96
CA VAL A 45 1.22 -0.79 -1.06
C VAL A 45 2.57 -0.89 -1.76
N LEU A 46 3.63 -0.49 -1.05
CA LEU A 46 5.00 -0.85 -1.38
C LEU A 46 5.42 -2.01 -0.47
N LEU A 47 5.85 -3.11 -1.07
CA LEU A 47 6.19 -4.34 -0.36
C LEU A 47 7.67 -4.65 -0.59
N GLU A 48 8.47 -4.40 0.44
CA GLU A 48 9.91 -4.63 0.42
C GLU A 48 10.23 -5.96 1.10
N GLY A 49 11.10 -6.75 0.48
CA GLY A 49 11.52 -8.03 1.03
C GLY A 49 12.09 -8.93 -0.05
N VAL A 50 12.63 -10.08 0.35
CA VAL A 50 13.35 -10.94 -0.59
C VAL A 50 12.43 -11.64 -1.61
N PRO A 51 12.96 -12.04 -2.78
CA PRO A 51 12.21 -12.81 -3.76
C PRO A 51 11.71 -14.15 -3.20
N GLY A 52 10.63 -14.67 -3.78
CA GLY A 52 10.13 -16.01 -3.46
C GLY A 52 9.21 -16.12 -2.24
N LEU A 53 8.92 -15.03 -1.54
CA LEU A 53 8.04 -15.03 -0.35
C LEU A 53 6.53 -14.93 -0.67
N GLY A 54 6.08 -15.52 -1.78
CA GLY A 54 4.64 -15.59 -2.09
C GLY A 54 3.96 -14.25 -2.44
N LYS A 55 4.71 -13.18 -2.73
CA LYS A 55 4.17 -11.84 -3.08
C LYS A 55 3.20 -11.88 -4.26
N THR A 56 3.59 -12.58 -5.33
CA THR A 56 2.73 -12.78 -6.52
C THR A 56 1.50 -13.61 -6.20
N LEU A 57 1.64 -14.60 -5.31
CA LEU A 57 0.53 -15.43 -4.86
C LEU A 57 -0.47 -14.62 -4.04
N LEU A 58 0.00 -13.69 -3.19
CA LEU A 58 -0.85 -12.79 -2.42
C LEU A 58 -1.75 -11.93 -3.33
N VAL A 59 -1.19 -11.24 -4.32
CA VAL A 59 -1.99 -10.36 -5.18
C VAL A 59 -2.95 -11.15 -6.06
N ARG A 60 -2.51 -12.33 -6.57
CA ARG A 60 -3.40 -13.22 -7.32
C ARG A 60 -4.56 -13.69 -6.46
N THR A 61 -4.28 -14.19 -5.26
CA THR A 61 -5.31 -14.65 -4.31
C THR A 61 -6.28 -13.52 -3.98
N LEU A 62 -5.76 -12.32 -3.71
CA LEU A 62 -6.57 -11.14 -3.46
C LEU A 62 -7.51 -10.81 -4.64
N SER A 63 -7.03 -10.96 -5.88
CA SER A 63 -7.85 -10.74 -7.09
C SER A 63 -8.98 -11.76 -7.25
N GLU A 64 -8.71 -13.02 -6.92
CA GLU A 64 -9.71 -14.09 -7.01
C GLU A 64 -10.78 -13.92 -5.94
N VAL A 65 -10.37 -13.62 -4.70
CA VAL A 65 -11.30 -13.44 -3.57
C VAL A 65 -12.14 -12.16 -3.72
N LEU A 66 -11.58 -11.09 -4.32
CA LEU A 66 -12.29 -9.82 -4.57
C LEU A 66 -13.04 -9.76 -5.92
N ASP A 67 -12.99 -10.82 -6.73
CA ASP A 67 -13.54 -10.85 -8.10
C ASP A 67 -13.10 -9.65 -8.96
N LEU A 68 -11.80 -9.36 -8.94
CA LEU A 68 -11.18 -8.21 -9.59
C LEU A 68 -10.23 -8.66 -10.70
N SER A 69 -10.15 -7.89 -11.78
CA SER A 69 -9.14 -8.15 -12.82
C SER A 69 -7.74 -7.86 -12.29
N PHE A 70 -6.78 -8.71 -12.70
CA PHE A 70 -5.40 -8.67 -12.24
C PHE A 70 -4.43 -8.65 -13.41
N ASN A 71 -3.44 -7.76 -13.35
CA ASN A 71 -2.29 -7.76 -14.24
C ASN A 71 -0.99 -7.71 -13.44
N ARG A 72 0.04 -8.37 -13.97
CA ARG A 72 1.42 -8.30 -13.46
C ARG A 72 2.27 -7.53 -14.46
N ILE A 73 3.05 -6.59 -13.95
CA ILE A 73 4.06 -5.83 -14.69
C ILE A 73 5.40 -6.15 -14.04
N GLN A 74 6.28 -6.80 -14.78
CA GLN A 74 7.66 -6.99 -14.37
C GLN A 74 8.45 -5.75 -14.78
N PHE A 75 9.06 -5.05 -13.82
CA PHE A 75 9.92 -3.92 -14.13
C PHE A 75 11.30 -4.44 -14.51
N THR A 76 11.76 -3.97 -15.67
CA THR A 76 13.07 -4.28 -16.24
C THR A 76 13.73 -2.98 -16.72
N PRO A 77 15.07 -2.95 -16.89
CA PRO A 77 15.78 -1.73 -17.30
C PRO A 77 15.33 -1.17 -18.66
N ASP A 78 14.82 -2.03 -19.54
CA ASP A 78 14.35 -1.71 -20.89
C ASP A 78 12.86 -1.36 -20.97
N LEU A 79 12.09 -1.55 -19.88
CA LEU A 79 10.65 -1.27 -19.86
C LEU A 79 10.38 0.22 -20.10
N MET A 80 9.56 0.53 -21.11
CA MET A 80 9.19 1.91 -21.44
C MET A 80 7.86 2.30 -20.78
N PRO A 81 7.60 3.61 -20.57
CA PRO A 81 6.31 4.10 -20.10
C PRO A 81 5.12 3.59 -20.92
N ALA A 82 5.28 3.51 -22.25
CA ALA A 82 4.22 3.05 -23.17
C ALA A 82 3.86 1.56 -22.95
N ASP A 83 4.79 0.73 -22.47
CA ASP A 83 4.54 -0.68 -22.19
C ASP A 83 3.67 -0.87 -20.93
N ILE A 84 3.64 0.13 -20.05
CA ILE A 84 2.79 0.17 -18.84
C ILE A 84 1.44 0.82 -19.16
N LEU A 85 1.51 2.01 -19.77
CA LEU A 85 0.38 2.89 -19.99
C LEU A 85 -0.48 2.48 -21.19
N GLY A 86 0.12 1.83 -22.19
CA GLY A 86 -0.48 1.56 -23.50
C GLY A 86 0.02 2.52 -24.58
N THR A 87 -0.22 2.14 -25.83
CA THR A 87 0.24 2.88 -27.01
C THR A 87 -0.81 2.86 -28.13
N ASN A 88 -0.75 3.83 -29.05
CA ASN A 88 -1.55 3.80 -30.26
C ASN A 88 -0.86 2.94 -31.31
N LEU A 89 -1.52 1.88 -31.75
CA LEU A 89 -1.09 1.06 -32.88
C LEU A 89 -1.83 1.49 -34.14
N VAL A 90 -1.13 1.41 -35.27
CA VAL A 90 -1.78 1.54 -36.58
C VAL A 90 -2.31 0.17 -36.96
N VAL A 91 -3.62 0.03 -37.01
CA VAL A 91 -4.30 -1.20 -37.44
C VAL A 91 -4.83 -0.98 -38.85
N GLU A 92 -4.63 -1.96 -39.72
CA GLU A 92 -5.20 -1.97 -41.06
C GLU A 92 -6.55 -2.69 -41.02
N ASN A 93 -7.62 -1.95 -41.30
CA ASN A 93 -8.95 -2.51 -41.39
C ASN A 93 -9.07 -3.42 -42.65
N PRO A 94 -10.01 -4.37 -42.69
CA PRO A 94 -10.21 -5.25 -43.85
C PRO A 94 -10.39 -4.52 -45.20
N ASP A 95 -10.80 -3.25 -45.15
CA ASP A 95 -10.96 -2.35 -46.29
C ASP A 95 -9.66 -1.62 -46.72
N GLY A 96 -8.50 -1.96 -46.14
CA GLY A 96 -7.19 -1.36 -46.44
C GLY A 96 -6.94 0.02 -45.82
N ARG A 97 -7.85 0.50 -44.96
CA ARG A 97 -7.71 1.79 -44.26
C ARG A 97 -6.87 1.62 -43.00
N ARG A 98 -5.90 2.52 -42.80
CA ARG A 98 -5.09 2.59 -41.57
C ARG A 98 -5.80 3.46 -40.53
N GLU A 99 -6.06 2.89 -39.36
CA GLU A 99 -6.67 3.57 -38.22
C GLU A 99 -5.76 3.48 -37.00
N PHE A 100 -5.70 4.54 -36.20
CA PHE A 100 -4.98 4.53 -34.93
C PHE A 100 -5.88 3.93 -33.84
N GLN A 101 -5.56 2.73 -33.37
CA GLN A 101 -6.26 2.08 -32.27
C GLN A 101 -5.38 2.07 -31.02
N PHE A 102 -5.93 2.56 -29.90
CA PHE A 102 -5.22 2.49 -28.63
C PHE A 102 -5.23 1.08 -28.06
N GLN A 103 -4.05 0.52 -27.89
CA GLN A 103 -3.84 -0.71 -27.14
C GLN A 103 -3.63 -0.37 -25.67
N ARG A 104 -4.57 -0.80 -24.83
CA ARG A 104 -4.49 -0.64 -23.37
C ARG A 104 -3.28 -1.39 -22.83
N GLY A 105 -2.45 -0.69 -22.06
CA GLY A 105 -1.37 -1.31 -21.30
C GLY A 105 -1.87 -2.13 -20.10
N PRO A 106 -0.99 -2.88 -19.45
CA PRO A 106 -1.31 -3.71 -18.30
C PRO A 106 -1.79 -2.92 -17.08
N ILE A 107 -1.60 -1.60 -17.04
CA ILE A 107 -2.14 -0.74 -15.97
C ILE A 107 -3.68 -0.72 -15.91
N PHE A 108 -4.36 -1.06 -17.02
CA PHE A 108 -5.83 -1.10 -17.09
C PHE A 108 -6.42 -2.39 -16.48
N ALA A 109 -6.12 -2.63 -15.21
CA ALA A 109 -6.73 -3.66 -14.37
C ALA A 109 -7.14 -3.04 -13.02
N HIS A 110 -7.94 -3.77 -12.23
CA HIS A 110 -8.29 -3.33 -10.87
C HIS A 110 -7.10 -3.53 -9.91
N LEU A 111 -6.38 -4.64 -10.06
CA LEU A 111 -5.20 -4.99 -9.27
C LEU A 111 -3.98 -5.09 -10.17
N VAL A 112 -2.95 -4.31 -9.86
CA VAL A 112 -1.68 -4.34 -10.58
C VAL A 112 -0.55 -4.71 -9.63
N LEU A 113 0.16 -5.79 -9.92
CA LEU A 113 1.44 -6.12 -9.29
C LEU A 113 2.56 -5.49 -10.10
N ALA A 114 3.24 -4.49 -9.53
CA ALA A 114 4.43 -3.86 -10.11
C ALA A 114 5.68 -4.49 -9.47
N ASP A 115 6.18 -5.55 -10.08
CA ASP A 115 7.27 -6.34 -9.53
C ASP A 115 8.63 -5.69 -9.80
N GLU A 116 9.46 -5.55 -8.78
CA GLU A 116 10.82 -4.98 -8.83
C GLU A 116 10.85 -3.55 -9.40
N ILE A 117 9.99 -2.67 -8.90
CA ILE A 117 9.80 -1.30 -9.41
C ILE A 117 11.12 -0.50 -9.50
N ASN A 118 12.10 -0.82 -8.63
CA ASN A 118 13.42 -0.23 -8.63
C ASN A 118 14.32 -0.65 -9.80
N ARG A 119 13.93 -1.59 -10.67
CA ARG A 119 14.74 -2.00 -11.83
C ARG A 119 14.49 -1.19 -13.10
N ALA A 120 13.38 -0.46 -13.18
CA ALA A 120 13.09 0.38 -14.34
C ALA A 120 13.63 1.80 -14.15
N THR A 121 13.82 2.50 -15.27
CA THR A 121 14.27 3.90 -15.27
C THR A 121 13.30 4.83 -14.50
N PRO A 122 13.78 5.97 -13.96
CA PRO A 122 12.94 6.94 -13.26
C PRO A 122 11.73 7.43 -14.07
N LYS A 123 11.84 7.48 -15.40
CA LYS A 123 10.75 7.88 -16.29
C LYS A 123 9.63 6.84 -16.31
N THR A 124 9.98 5.56 -16.35
CA THR A 124 9.04 4.44 -16.31
C THR A 124 8.38 4.31 -14.95
N GLN A 125 9.14 4.48 -13.86
CA GLN A 125 8.59 4.56 -12.50
C GLN A 125 7.56 5.70 -12.37
N SER A 126 7.91 6.89 -12.85
CA SER A 126 7.04 8.07 -12.80
C SER A 126 5.72 7.84 -13.53
N ALA A 127 5.73 7.15 -14.67
CA ALA A 127 4.53 6.84 -15.44
C ALA A 127 3.51 6.01 -14.63
N LEU A 128 3.98 4.97 -13.92
CA LEU A 128 3.12 4.17 -13.03
C LEU A 128 2.56 5.03 -11.88
N LEU A 129 3.43 5.82 -11.24
CA LEU A 129 3.06 6.60 -10.05
C LEU A 129 2.13 7.78 -10.36
N GLU A 130 2.25 8.36 -11.55
CA GLU A 130 1.31 9.35 -12.07
C GLU A 130 -0.06 8.70 -12.27
N ALA A 131 -0.11 7.52 -12.92
CA ALA A 131 -1.36 6.78 -13.12
C ALA A 131 -2.02 6.39 -11.78
N MET A 132 -1.22 6.03 -10.76
CA MET A 132 -1.71 5.79 -9.40
C MET A 132 -2.38 7.02 -8.77
N GLN A 133 -1.78 8.20 -8.94
CA GLN A 133 -2.28 9.42 -8.31
C GLN A 133 -3.48 10.01 -9.06
N GLU A 134 -3.43 10.01 -10.40
CA GLU A 134 -4.45 10.62 -11.26
C GLU A 134 -5.62 9.67 -11.57
N LYS A 135 -5.44 8.35 -11.37
CA LYS A 135 -6.43 7.30 -11.70
C LYS A 135 -6.86 7.30 -13.17
N GLN A 136 -6.03 7.89 -14.03
CA GLN A 136 -6.23 7.99 -15.46
C GLN A 136 -4.87 8.09 -16.15
N VAL A 137 -4.87 7.84 -17.44
CA VAL A 137 -3.70 7.92 -18.31
C VAL A 137 -4.04 8.81 -19.48
N THR A 138 -3.11 9.69 -19.86
CA THR A 138 -3.24 10.49 -21.08
C THR A 138 -2.33 9.90 -22.16
N ALA A 139 -2.92 9.46 -23.27
CA ALA A 139 -2.18 8.93 -24.42
C ALA A 139 -2.66 9.61 -25.70
N ALA A 140 -1.72 10.22 -26.44
CA ALA A 140 -1.99 10.96 -27.67
C ALA A 140 -3.08 12.05 -27.55
N GLY A 141 -3.13 12.73 -26.39
CA GLY A 141 -4.11 13.79 -26.12
C GLY A 141 -5.48 13.31 -25.63
N GLU A 142 -5.71 11.99 -25.57
CA GLU A 142 -6.95 11.43 -25.01
C GLU A 142 -6.75 10.93 -23.58
N ILE A 143 -7.67 11.32 -22.70
CA ILE A 143 -7.72 10.87 -21.30
C ILE A 143 -8.47 9.54 -21.22
N ARG A 144 -7.86 8.55 -20.55
CA ARG A 144 -8.41 7.21 -20.36
C ARG A 144 -8.43 6.86 -18.88
N LYS A 145 -9.62 6.64 -18.32
CA LYS A 145 -9.78 6.25 -16.92
C LYS A 145 -9.34 4.81 -16.67
N LEU A 146 -8.74 4.59 -15.50
CA LEU A 146 -8.42 3.25 -14.99
C LEU A 146 -9.68 2.56 -14.46
N ALA A 147 -9.59 1.25 -14.23
CA ALA A 147 -10.66 0.48 -13.62
C ALA A 147 -10.82 0.86 -12.13
N GLU A 148 -12.04 0.93 -11.62
CA GLU A 148 -12.31 1.22 -10.21
C GLU A 148 -12.98 0.02 -9.52
N PRO A 149 -12.52 -0.40 -8.34
CA PRO A 149 -11.40 0.14 -7.58
C PRO A 149 -10.04 -0.16 -8.23
N PHE A 150 -9.09 0.78 -8.10
CA PHE A 150 -7.72 0.66 -8.61
C PHE A 150 -6.74 0.51 -7.47
N PHE A 151 -5.95 -0.56 -7.47
CA PHE A 151 -4.95 -0.85 -6.45
C PHE A 151 -3.66 -1.36 -7.09
N VAL A 152 -2.55 -0.92 -6.50
CA VAL A 152 -1.20 -1.27 -6.95
C VAL A 152 -0.45 -1.81 -5.75
N LEU A 153 0.11 -3.00 -5.91
CA LEU A 153 1.13 -3.53 -5.02
C LEU A 153 2.45 -3.50 -5.76
N ALA A 154 3.34 -2.60 -5.36
CA ALA A 154 4.70 -2.54 -5.89
C ALA A 154 5.64 -3.36 -5.01
N THR A 155 6.60 -4.06 -5.60
CA THR A 155 7.63 -4.78 -4.83
C THR A 155 9.00 -4.15 -5.05
N GLN A 156 9.83 -4.22 -4.01
CA GLN A 156 11.25 -3.90 -4.08
C GLN A 156 12.06 -5.02 -3.44
N ASN A 157 13.17 -5.37 -4.08
CA ASN A 157 14.15 -6.29 -3.54
C ASN A 157 15.34 -5.48 -2.99
N PRO A 158 15.63 -5.54 -1.67
CA PRO A 158 16.70 -4.74 -1.08
C PRO A 158 18.12 -5.30 -1.35
N ILE A 159 18.24 -6.57 -1.77
CA ILE A 159 19.53 -7.27 -1.89
C ILE A 159 20.23 -6.97 -3.21
N ASP A 160 19.47 -6.90 -4.30
CA ASP A 160 20.01 -6.72 -5.65
C ASP A 160 20.05 -5.23 -5.99
N GLN A 161 21.20 -4.58 -5.76
CA GLN A 161 21.37 -3.14 -6.00
C GLN A 161 21.97 -2.82 -7.37
N GLU A 162 22.53 -3.81 -8.08
CA GLU A 162 23.14 -3.59 -9.40
C GLU A 162 22.06 -3.27 -10.44
N GLY A 163 22.25 -2.16 -11.17
CA GLY A 163 21.30 -1.74 -12.19
C GLY A 163 19.93 -1.30 -11.65
N THR A 164 19.86 -0.91 -10.37
CA THR A 164 18.63 -0.39 -9.76
C THR A 164 18.63 1.14 -9.65
N TYR A 165 17.43 1.69 -9.73
CA TYR A 165 17.10 3.10 -9.56
C TYR A 165 16.20 3.23 -8.33
N PRO A 166 16.70 3.78 -7.21
CA PRO A 166 15.87 3.96 -6.02
C PRO A 166 14.72 4.92 -6.33
N LEU A 167 13.56 4.64 -5.75
CA LEU A 167 12.42 5.55 -5.82
C LEU A 167 12.76 6.82 -5.04
N PRO A 168 12.67 8.02 -5.64
CA PRO A 168 12.73 9.27 -4.92
C PRO A 168 11.72 9.31 -3.77
N GLU A 169 12.02 10.07 -2.72
CA GLU A 169 11.20 10.13 -1.50
C GLU A 169 9.81 10.69 -1.79
N ALA A 170 9.72 11.65 -2.72
CA ALA A 170 8.45 12.17 -3.21
C ALA A 170 7.59 11.10 -3.92
N GLN A 171 8.21 10.06 -4.49
CA GLN A 171 7.53 8.93 -5.10
C GLN A 171 7.09 7.91 -4.05
N LEU A 172 7.97 7.60 -3.09
CA LEU A 172 7.64 6.75 -1.95
C LEU A 172 6.43 7.28 -1.17
N ASP A 173 6.33 8.59 -0.94
CA ASP A 173 5.23 9.21 -0.19
C ASP A 173 3.83 8.98 -0.80
N ARG A 174 3.75 8.57 -2.08
CA ARG A 174 2.48 8.21 -2.75
C ARG A 174 1.93 6.86 -2.31
N PHE A 175 2.76 5.96 -1.77
CA PHE A 175 2.30 4.68 -1.23
C PHE A 175 1.62 4.88 0.12
N PHE A 176 0.49 4.23 0.31
CA PHE A 176 -0.24 4.25 1.58
C PHE A 176 0.62 3.62 2.67
N PHE A 177 1.04 2.37 2.46
CA PHE A 177 1.94 1.65 3.36
C PHE A 177 3.21 1.19 2.65
N LYS A 178 4.32 1.18 3.40
CA LYS A 178 5.48 0.34 3.12
C LYS A 178 5.47 -0.85 4.09
N LEU A 179 5.27 -2.05 3.57
CA LEU A 179 5.28 -3.30 4.34
C LEU A 179 6.62 -4.01 4.13
N LEU A 180 7.23 -4.45 5.22
CA LEU A 180 8.49 -5.18 5.23
C LEU A 180 8.18 -6.66 5.40
N VAL A 181 8.64 -7.50 4.47
CA VAL A 181 8.45 -8.95 4.53
C VAL A 181 9.74 -9.61 5.01
N ASP A 182 9.67 -10.16 6.20
CA ASP A 182 10.76 -10.92 6.81
C ASP A 182 10.80 -12.36 6.33
N TYR A 183 11.90 -13.05 6.62
CA TYR A 183 12.01 -14.47 6.34
C TYR A 183 11.00 -15.27 7.19
N PRO A 184 10.33 -16.27 6.60
CA PRO A 184 9.40 -17.10 7.33
C PRO A 184 10.14 -17.88 8.43
N SER A 185 9.47 -18.09 9.56
CA SER A 185 9.91 -19.02 10.59
C SER A 185 10.00 -20.45 10.03
N ALA A 186 10.73 -21.34 10.73
CA ALA A 186 10.84 -22.74 10.31
C ALA A 186 9.48 -23.43 10.17
N ALA A 187 8.52 -23.10 11.05
CA ALA A 187 7.16 -23.64 10.99
C ALA A 187 6.40 -23.13 9.75
N GLU A 188 6.45 -21.82 9.48
CA GLU A 188 5.83 -21.24 8.30
C GLU A 188 6.46 -21.76 7.01
N LEU A 189 7.79 -21.88 6.96
CA LEU A 189 8.50 -22.43 5.80
C LEU A 189 8.12 -23.89 5.55
N THR A 190 8.01 -24.70 6.62
CA THR A 190 7.56 -26.10 6.50
C THR A 190 6.17 -26.18 5.88
N GLU A 191 5.25 -25.33 6.36
CA GLU A 191 3.88 -25.29 5.83
C GLU A 191 3.82 -24.76 4.38
N VAL A 192 4.65 -23.76 4.03
CA VAL A 192 4.82 -23.33 2.62
C VAL A 192 5.30 -24.48 1.75
N LEU A 193 6.31 -25.23 2.21
CA LEU A 193 6.85 -26.38 1.47
C LEU A 193 5.78 -27.47 1.29
N ASN A 194 5.04 -27.82 2.33
CA ASN A 194 3.95 -28.79 2.24
C ASN A 194 2.91 -28.36 1.19
N ARG A 195 2.38 -27.14 1.28
CA ARG A 195 1.33 -26.64 0.36
C ARG A 195 1.80 -26.48 -1.08
N THR A 196 3.07 -26.17 -1.31
CA THR A 196 3.60 -25.95 -2.66
C THR A 196 4.11 -27.23 -3.33
N THR A 197 4.44 -28.26 -2.56
CA THR A 197 4.96 -29.54 -3.09
C THR A 197 3.90 -30.64 -3.13
N GLU A 198 2.79 -30.50 -2.42
CA GLU A 198 1.66 -31.42 -2.50
C GLU A 198 0.76 -31.14 -3.73
N SER A 199 0.10 -32.18 -4.23
CA SER A 199 -0.72 -32.08 -5.46
C SER A 199 -2.06 -31.35 -5.28
N ALA A 200 -2.46 -31.04 -4.05
CA ALA A 200 -3.73 -30.41 -3.76
C ALA A 200 -3.69 -28.90 -4.05
N LYS A 201 -4.38 -28.46 -5.11
CA LYS A 201 -4.58 -27.03 -5.35
C LYS A 201 -5.65 -26.50 -4.40
N VAL A 202 -5.26 -25.58 -3.53
CA VAL A 202 -6.21 -24.80 -2.71
C VAL A 202 -7.02 -23.90 -3.64
N GLN A 203 -8.34 -24.05 -3.64
CA GLN A 203 -9.26 -23.14 -4.31
C GLN A 203 -9.81 -22.13 -3.31
N VAL A 204 -9.82 -20.85 -3.69
CA VAL A 204 -10.42 -19.77 -2.90
C VAL A 204 -11.77 -19.38 -3.46
N ASN A 205 -12.68 -18.97 -2.59
CA ASN A 205 -14.00 -18.49 -2.99
C ASN A 205 -14.01 -16.98 -3.11
N LYS A 206 -14.84 -16.48 -4.04
CA LYS A 206 -15.17 -15.06 -4.14
C LYS A 206 -15.97 -14.64 -2.90
N VAL A 207 -15.57 -13.54 -2.27
CA VAL A 207 -16.22 -13.02 -1.06
C VAL A 207 -16.99 -11.74 -1.38
N ILE A 208 -16.41 -10.83 -2.15
CA ILE A 208 -17.03 -9.55 -2.52
C ILE A 208 -16.49 -9.11 -3.88
N GLY A 209 -17.31 -8.41 -4.68
CA GLY A 209 -16.88 -7.83 -5.96
C GLY A 209 -16.47 -6.36 -5.83
N GLY A 210 -15.97 -5.77 -6.93
CA GLY A 210 -15.50 -4.38 -6.96
C GLY A 210 -16.53 -3.33 -6.51
N ALA A 211 -17.80 -3.47 -6.91
CA ALA A 211 -18.87 -2.55 -6.49
C ALA A 211 -19.08 -2.57 -4.97
N GLY A 212 -19.16 -3.76 -4.37
CA GLY A 212 -19.31 -3.91 -2.92
C GLY A 212 -18.07 -3.42 -2.16
N LEU A 213 -16.87 -3.66 -2.70
CA LEU A 213 -15.64 -3.12 -2.11
C LEU A 213 -15.67 -1.59 -2.09
N MET A 214 -16.13 -0.93 -3.16
CA MET A 214 -16.24 0.53 -3.20
C MET A 214 -17.27 1.07 -2.20
N GLU A 215 -18.35 0.34 -1.92
CA GLU A 215 -19.30 0.70 -0.85
C GLU A 215 -18.66 0.63 0.53
N LEU A 216 -17.88 -0.41 0.80
CA LEU A 216 -17.14 -0.53 2.06
C LEU A 216 -16.04 0.52 2.19
N GLN A 217 -15.37 0.90 1.09
CA GLN A 217 -14.42 2.01 1.07
C GLN A 217 -15.09 3.36 1.40
N LYS A 218 -16.35 3.57 0.99
CA LYS A 218 -17.13 4.77 1.37
C LYS A 218 -17.43 4.75 2.87
N LEU A 219 -17.88 3.61 3.40
CA LEU A 219 -18.13 3.43 4.83
C LEU A 219 -16.89 3.76 5.66
N VAL A 220 -15.70 3.29 5.25
CA VAL A 220 -14.42 3.63 5.90
C VAL A 220 -14.23 5.14 6.02
N ARG A 221 -14.60 5.94 5.01
CA ARG A 221 -14.44 7.40 5.06
C ARG A 221 -15.41 8.07 6.01
N GLU A 222 -16.59 7.49 6.20
CA GLU A 222 -17.67 8.01 7.06
C GLU A 222 -17.41 7.77 8.56
N VAL A 223 -16.51 6.85 8.93
CA VAL A 223 -16.16 6.59 10.34
C VAL A 223 -15.70 7.89 11.02
N PRO A 224 -16.33 8.31 12.13
CA PRO A 224 -15.94 9.51 12.86
C PRO A 224 -14.60 9.33 13.56
N VAL A 225 -13.85 10.43 13.66
CA VAL A 225 -12.62 10.52 14.44
C VAL A 225 -12.79 11.64 15.44
N ALA A 226 -12.64 11.32 16.72
CA ALA A 226 -12.69 12.33 17.77
C ALA A 226 -11.52 13.32 17.63
N THR A 227 -11.75 14.59 17.96
CA THR A 227 -10.76 15.66 17.81
C THR A 227 -9.42 15.30 18.46
N HIS A 228 -9.43 14.79 19.69
CA HIS A 228 -8.21 14.42 20.40
C HIS A 228 -7.41 13.29 19.72
N VAL A 229 -8.07 12.36 19.02
CA VAL A 229 -7.41 11.29 18.25
C VAL A 229 -6.81 11.87 16.96
N LYS A 230 -7.52 12.78 16.31
CA LYS A 230 -6.99 13.52 15.15
C LYS A 230 -5.77 14.36 15.54
N ASP A 231 -5.84 15.06 16.67
CA ASP A 231 -4.74 15.86 17.20
C ASP A 231 -3.55 14.98 17.56
N TYR A 232 -3.77 13.77 18.06
CA TYR A 232 -2.69 12.80 18.27
C TYR A 232 -2.00 12.40 16.96
N ALA A 233 -2.75 12.12 15.89
CA ALA A 233 -2.15 11.87 14.57
C ALA A 233 -1.31 13.06 14.08
N VAL A 234 -1.80 14.28 14.29
CA VAL A 234 -1.06 15.51 13.96
C VAL A 234 0.22 15.61 14.79
N ARG A 235 0.14 15.40 16.12
CA ARG A 235 1.32 15.41 17.01
C ARG A 235 2.36 14.40 16.58
N MET A 236 1.98 13.17 16.24
CA MET A 236 2.91 12.15 15.74
C MET A 236 3.63 12.60 14.46
N VAL A 237 2.90 13.19 13.52
CA VAL A 237 3.51 13.71 12.27
C VAL A 237 4.44 14.88 12.59
N LEU A 238 4.01 15.86 13.38
CA LEU A 238 4.82 17.01 13.75
C LEU A 238 6.09 16.61 14.53
N ALA A 239 6.00 15.61 15.40
CA ALA A 239 7.14 15.07 16.14
C ALA A 239 8.26 14.51 15.25
N THR A 240 7.96 14.15 14.00
CA THR A 240 8.96 13.70 13.03
C THR A 240 9.73 14.84 12.35
N HIS A 241 9.33 16.11 12.52
CA HIS A 241 9.92 17.23 11.79
C HIS A 241 11.10 17.83 12.56
N PRO A 242 12.36 17.60 12.16
CA PRO A 242 13.53 18.12 12.86
C PRO A 242 13.57 19.66 12.84
N LYS A 243 14.22 20.25 13.85
CA LYS A 243 14.41 21.70 14.05
C LYS A 243 13.10 22.48 14.25
N THR A 244 12.08 21.83 14.78
CA THR A 244 10.81 22.46 15.17
C THR A 244 10.57 22.31 16.67
N GLU A 245 9.71 23.15 17.24
CA GLU A 245 9.37 23.09 18.68
C GLU A 245 8.65 21.79 19.07
N THR A 246 8.03 21.12 18.11
CA THR A 246 7.27 19.88 18.31
C THR A 246 8.08 18.62 18.05
N ALA A 247 9.31 18.77 17.53
CA ALA A 247 10.18 17.67 17.17
C ALA A 247 10.51 16.79 18.37
N ALA A 248 10.38 15.47 18.22
CA ALA A 248 10.92 14.54 19.20
C ALA A 248 12.46 14.66 19.25
N PRO A 249 13.10 14.44 20.40
CA PRO A 249 14.57 14.51 20.51
C PRO A 249 15.28 13.63 19.48
N ILE A 250 14.80 12.40 19.29
CA ILE A 250 15.35 11.45 18.32
C ILE A 250 15.20 11.94 16.86
N ALA A 251 14.12 12.65 16.55
CA ALA A 251 13.91 13.22 15.22
C ALA A 251 14.90 14.34 14.93
N ASN A 252 15.18 15.21 15.92
CA ASN A 252 16.20 16.26 15.81
C ASN A 252 17.60 15.70 15.57
N GLN A 253 17.90 14.55 16.18
CA GLN A 253 19.20 13.92 16.06
C GLN A 253 19.38 13.21 14.72
N TYR A 254 18.39 12.45 14.26
CA TYR A 254 18.59 11.47 13.19
C TYR A 254 17.81 11.74 11.89
N LEU A 255 16.85 12.67 11.89
CA LEU A 255 16.08 12.99 10.69
C LEU A 255 16.60 14.23 9.97
N ARG A 256 16.67 14.13 8.64
CA ARG A 256 16.82 15.26 7.73
C ARG A 256 15.46 15.87 7.39
N PHE A 257 14.44 15.03 7.18
CA PHE A 257 13.06 15.45 6.92
C PHE A 257 12.07 14.48 7.57
N GLY A 258 10.97 15.04 8.09
CA GLY A 258 9.86 14.30 8.68
C GLY A 258 8.79 13.88 7.68
N SER A 259 7.75 13.23 8.19
CA SER A 259 6.64 12.72 7.41
C SER A 259 5.80 13.84 6.78
N SER A 260 5.40 13.66 5.53
CA SER A 260 4.43 14.57 4.88
C SER A 260 3.02 14.48 5.51
N PRO A 261 2.10 15.41 5.17
CA PRO A 261 0.69 15.32 5.56
C PRO A 261 0.00 14.00 5.15
N ARG A 262 0.52 13.31 4.11
CA ARG A 262 0.00 11.99 3.69
C ARG A 262 0.22 10.93 4.76
N GLY A 263 1.26 11.05 5.59
CA GLY A 263 1.44 10.17 6.75
C GLY A 263 0.29 10.28 7.74
N GLY A 264 -0.13 11.51 8.07
CA GLY A 264 -1.30 11.76 8.93
C GLY A 264 -2.60 11.24 8.32
N GLN A 265 -2.81 11.44 7.01
CA GLN A 265 -3.96 10.89 6.31
C GLN A 265 -3.99 9.36 6.34
N THR A 266 -2.84 8.73 6.13
CA THR A 266 -2.67 7.28 6.16
C THR A 266 -2.99 6.72 7.54
N LEU A 267 -2.44 7.31 8.60
CA LEU A 267 -2.71 6.93 9.98
C LEU A 267 -4.22 6.94 10.27
N ILE A 268 -4.90 8.02 9.91
CA ILE A 268 -6.34 8.17 10.14
C ILE A 268 -7.14 7.13 9.36
N LEU A 269 -6.90 6.98 8.06
CA LEU A 269 -7.64 6.02 7.23
C LEU A 269 -7.39 4.57 7.67
N ALA A 270 -6.15 4.22 7.97
CA ALA A 270 -5.81 2.91 8.52
C ALA A 270 -6.51 2.66 9.85
N GLY A 271 -6.54 3.68 10.73
CA GLY A 271 -7.22 3.57 12.01
C GLY A 271 -8.73 3.43 11.89
N LYS A 272 -9.35 4.08 10.90
CA LYS A 272 -10.78 3.88 10.57
C LYS A 272 -11.07 2.45 10.11
N VAL A 273 -10.23 1.88 9.25
CA VAL A 273 -10.37 0.47 8.85
C VAL A 273 -10.24 -0.45 10.06
N ARG A 274 -9.21 -0.28 10.90
CA ARG A 274 -9.01 -1.09 12.11
C ARG A 274 -10.17 -0.98 13.11
N ALA A 275 -10.73 0.22 13.30
CA ALA A 275 -11.91 0.38 14.14
C ALA A 275 -13.07 -0.47 13.63
N LEU A 276 -13.34 -0.45 12.33
CA LEU A 276 -14.41 -1.23 11.71
C LEU A 276 -14.16 -2.74 11.81
N THR A 277 -12.93 -3.22 11.61
CA THR A 277 -12.62 -4.67 11.73
C THR A 277 -12.83 -5.18 13.15
N GLN A 278 -12.67 -4.30 14.15
CA GLN A 278 -12.94 -4.60 15.56
C GLN A 278 -14.40 -4.36 15.96
N GLY A 279 -15.26 -3.90 15.04
CA GLY A 279 -16.67 -3.60 15.32
C GLY A 279 -16.89 -2.30 16.11
N ARG A 280 -15.90 -1.41 16.13
CA ARG A 280 -15.96 -0.10 16.80
C ARG A 280 -16.45 0.98 15.84
N PHE A 281 -17.19 1.95 16.40
CA PHE A 281 -17.76 3.09 15.66
C PHE A 281 -16.83 4.29 15.56
N ASN A 282 -15.70 4.27 16.27
CA ASN A 282 -14.74 5.38 16.31
C ASN A 282 -13.30 4.85 16.38
N VAL A 283 -12.39 5.69 15.91
CA VAL A 283 -10.94 5.43 15.94
C VAL A 283 -10.40 5.67 17.34
N SER A 284 -9.50 4.80 17.79
CA SER A 284 -8.78 4.90 19.06
C SER A 284 -7.31 5.29 18.83
N PHE A 285 -6.59 5.67 19.89
CA PHE A 285 -5.15 5.91 19.80
C PHE A 285 -4.38 4.67 19.37
N ASP A 286 -4.73 3.50 19.88
CA ASP A 286 -4.04 2.23 19.60
C ASP A 286 -4.13 1.86 18.11
N ASP A 287 -5.22 2.23 17.43
CA ASP A 287 -5.37 2.05 15.99
C ASP A 287 -4.30 2.81 15.20
N LEU A 288 -4.04 4.05 15.60
CA LEU A 288 -3.05 4.91 14.97
C LEU A 288 -1.63 4.41 15.25
N GLN A 289 -1.35 4.02 16.50
CA GLN A 289 -0.06 3.48 16.89
C GLN A 289 0.28 2.20 16.12
N THR A 290 -0.69 1.28 15.97
CA THR A 290 -0.47 0.04 15.22
C THR A 290 -0.14 0.30 13.74
N ALA A 291 -0.76 1.32 13.14
CA ALA A 291 -0.51 1.67 11.74
C ALA A 291 0.77 2.48 11.52
N ALA A 292 1.41 2.99 12.58
CA ALA A 292 2.44 4.03 12.48
C ALA A 292 3.69 3.58 11.76
N ALA A 293 4.20 2.36 12.02
CA ALA A 293 5.39 1.86 11.33
C ALA A 293 5.15 1.77 9.82
N ALA A 294 4.11 1.05 9.39
CA ALA A 294 3.77 0.90 7.97
C ALA A 294 3.42 2.23 7.28
N ALA A 295 2.81 3.17 8.00
CA ALA A 295 2.46 4.48 7.49
C ALA A 295 3.65 5.43 7.38
N LEU A 296 4.58 5.45 8.33
CA LEU A 296 5.56 6.54 8.42
C LEU A 296 6.95 6.14 7.91
N ARG A 297 7.32 4.85 7.93
CA ARG A 297 8.71 4.41 7.71
C ARG A 297 9.36 4.86 6.40
N HIS A 298 8.56 4.97 5.33
CA HIS A 298 9.02 5.40 3.99
C HIS A 298 8.87 6.91 3.76
N ARG A 299 8.42 7.64 4.78
CA ARG A 299 8.21 9.10 4.78
C ARG A 299 9.23 9.82 5.64
N LEU A 300 10.10 9.10 6.35
CA LEU A 300 11.17 9.65 7.17
C LEU A 300 12.49 9.58 6.40
N ILE A 301 13.17 10.72 6.28
CA ILE A 301 14.46 10.81 5.60
C ILE A 301 15.55 10.91 6.66
N LEU A 302 16.39 9.90 6.74
CA LEU A 302 17.52 9.84 7.66
C LEU A 302 18.61 10.85 7.28
N ASN A 303 19.41 11.27 8.25
CA ASN A 303 20.66 11.99 8.01
C ASN A 303 21.86 11.03 7.98
N PHE A 304 23.04 11.53 7.62
CA PHE A 304 24.26 10.72 7.53
C PHE A 304 24.69 10.08 8.85
N GLU A 305 24.42 10.74 9.99
CA GLU A 305 24.72 10.20 11.31
C GLU A 305 23.90 8.95 11.60
N ALA A 306 22.58 9.02 11.34
CA ALA A 306 21.68 7.88 11.47
C ALA A 306 22.09 6.70 10.59
N GLU A 307 22.49 6.97 9.34
CA GLU A 307 22.97 5.94 8.42
C GLU A 307 24.28 5.30 8.92
N ALA A 308 25.22 6.11 9.43
CA ALA A 308 26.50 5.63 9.95
C ALA A 308 26.33 4.80 11.23
N GLU A 309 25.36 5.14 12.08
CA GLU A 309 25.05 4.41 13.32
C GLU A 309 24.09 3.21 13.09
N GLY A 310 23.59 3.02 11.87
CA GLY A 310 22.65 1.94 11.55
C GLY A 310 21.26 2.13 12.17
N ILE A 311 20.86 3.37 12.45
CA ILE A 311 19.54 3.70 13.00
C ILE A 311 18.47 3.51 11.91
N THR A 312 17.42 2.77 12.22
CA THR A 312 16.31 2.53 11.30
C THR A 312 15.16 3.51 11.53
N THR A 313 14.36 3.76 10.48
CA THR A 313 13.14 4.57 10.62
C THR A 313 12.11 3.94 11.55
N ASP A 314 12.05 2.60 11.61
CA ASP A 314 11.19 1.87 12.56
C ASP A 314 11.61 2.09 14.03
N HIS A 315 12.91 2.20 14.31
CA HIS A 315 13.41 2.56 15.64
C HIS A 315 12.97 3.98 16.03
N ILE A 316 13.14 4.94 15.12
CA ILE A 316 12.71 6.33 15.31
C ILE A 316 11.19 6.41 15.56
N ILE A 317 10.38 5.70 14.78
CA ILE A 317 8.93 5.66 14.95
C ILE A 317 8.56 5.09 16.33
N THR A 318 9.21 3.99 16.73
CA THR A 318 8.96 3.36 18.04
C THR A 318 9.23 4.35 19.18
N GLN A 319 10.34 5.09 19.12
CA GLN A 319 10.66 6.10 20.13
C GLN A 319 9.66 7.27 20.10
N ILE A 320 9.28 7.76 18.93
CA ILE A 320 8.25 8.81 18.79
C ILE A 320 6.92 8.36 19.42
N LEU A 321 6.52 7.10 19.24
CA LEU A 321 5.29 6.58 19.85
C LEU A 321 5.34 6.55 21.38
N GLN A 322 6.53 6.42 21.97
CA GLN A 322 6.75 6.46 23.43
C GLN A 322 6.77 7.89 23.95
N ASP A 323 7.40 8.81 23.20
CA ASP A 323 7.62 10.20 23.63
C ASP A 323 6.37 11.07 23.42
N VAL A 324 5.56 10.79 22.39
CA VAL A 324 4.40 11.64 22.05
C VAL A 324 3.19 11.28 22.93
N PRO A 325 2.73 12.21 23.80
CA PRO A 325 1.64 11.94 24.72
C PRO A 325 0.28 11.83 24.00
N ARG A 326 -0.57 10.91 24.50
CA ARG A 326 -1.96 10.74 24.06
C ARG A 326 -2.84 11.93 24.44
N ASP A 327 -2.61 12.53 25.61
CA ASP A 327 -3.50 13.52 26.23
C ASP A 327 -2.94 14.95 26.32
N ALA A 328 -1.91 15.31 25.54
CA ALA A 328 -1.46 16.70 25.53
C ALA A 328 -2.48 17.61 24.83
N ALA A 329 -2.78 18.74 25.47
CA ALA A 329 -3.52 19.85 24.86
C ALA A 329 -2.90 20.16 23.49
N ALA A 330 -3.74 20.32 22.46
CA ALA A 330 -3.32 20.57 21.10
C ALA A 330 -2.25 21.67 21.08
N VAL A 331 -1.12 21.39 20.43
CA VAL A 331 -0.07 22.38 20.17
C VAL A 331 -0.75 23.57 19.51
N ALA A 332 -0.77 24.71 20.21
CA ALA A 332 -1.27 25.95 19.64
C ALA A 332 -0.38 26.30 18.44
N ALA A 333 -1.04 26.58 17.32
CA ALA A 333 -0.44 26.85 16.01
C ALA A 333 0.54 28.01 16.01
#